data_AF-A0A177W9M2-F1
#
_entry.id   AF-A0A177W9M2-F1
#
_cell.length_a   1.000
_cell.length_b   1.000
_cell.length_c   1.000
_cell.angle_alpha   90.00
_cell.angle_beta   90.00
_cell.angle_gamma   90.00
#
_symmetry.space_group_name_H-M   'P 1'
#
loop_
_entity.id
_entity.type
_entity.pdbx_description
1 polymer ?
#
loop_
_entity_poly.entity_id
_entity_poly.type
_entity_poly.pdbx_seq_one_letter_code
_entity_poly.pdbx_strand_id
1 'polypeptide(L)'
;MELAPTIKADGVFMSPPWGGPQYIQADVFDLETMMPMNGTHLFNLVKSNITSNIIYFLPRNVNHEQIRLLAGPGKVCEMEKTLLNGRVKSYTAYFGDFVNNEADGQSE
;
A
#
# COMPACT_ATOMS: atom_id res chain seq x y z
N MET A 1 -4.17 5.73 21.36
CA MET A 1 -3.07 6.45 20.68
C MET A 1 -3.69 7.14 19.48
N GLU A 2 -3.54 8.45 19.36
CA GLU A 2 -4.03 9.22 18.20
C GLU A 2 -2.90 9.39 17.19
N LEU A 3 -3.17 9.08 15.92
CA LEU A 3 -2.20 9.25 14.84
C LEU A 3 -2.32 10.68 14.30
N ALA A 4 -1.25 11.47 14.43
CA ALA A 4 -1.12 12.79 13.81
C ALA A 4 -2.36 13.71 13.96
N PRO A 5 -2.82 13.98 15.20
CA PRO A 5 -4.15 14.54 15.48
C PRO A 5 -4.40 15.95 14.90
N THR A 6 -3.36 16.64 14.46
CA THR A 6 -3.42 17.99 13.90
C THR A 6 -3.12 18.06 12.41
N ILE A 7 -2.72 16.94 11.79
CA ILE A 7 -2.38 16.92 10.36
C ILE A 7 -3.67 16.94 9.54
N LYS A 8 -3.71 17.83 8.55
CA LYS A 8 -4.68 17.82 7.45
C LYS A 8 -3.88 17.75 6.15
N ALA A 9 -4.19 16.76 5.31
CA ALA A 9 -3.49 16.55 4.05
C ALA A 9 -4.45 15.98 3.01
N ASP A 10 -4.28 16.38 1.76
CA ASP A 10 -5.09 15.88 0.65
C ASP A 10 -4.72 14.43 0.29
N GLY A 11 -3.48 14.02 0.57
CA GLY A 11 -2.99 12.66 0.37
C GLY A 11 -1.85 12.29 1.31
N VAL A 12 -1.64 10.98 1.52
CA VAL A 12 -0.57 10.45 2.37
C VAL A 12 0.24 9.39 1.61
N PHE A 13 1.56 9.56 1.60
CA PHE A 13 2.50 8.53 1.15
C PHE A 13 3.01 7.73 2.36
N MET A 14 2.81 6.42 2.34
CA MET A 14 3.20 5.48 3.39
C MET A 14 4.37 4.63 2.92
N SER A 15 5.52 4.77 3.60
CA SER A 15 6.68 3.90 3.45
C SER A 15 7.17 3.40 4.82
N PRO A 16 6.35 2.58 5.52
CA PRO A 16 6.74 2.06 6.82
C PRO A 16 7.94 1.10 6.69
N PRO A 17 8.65 0.84 7.81
CA PRO A 17 9.74 -0.14 7.80
C PRO A 17 9.22 -1.55 7.50
N TRP A 18 9.94 -2.31 6.67
CA TRP A 18 9.58 -3.67 6.26
C TRP A 18 10.29 -4.78 7.04
N GLY A 19 10.96 -4.45 8.15
CA GLY A 19 11.78 -5.43 8.88
C GLY A 19 13.19 -5.64 8.28
N GLY A 20 13.69 -4.70 7.47
CA GLY A 20 15.03 -4.76 6.89
C GLY A 20 15.15 -5.75 5.73
N PRO A 21 16.37 -5.99 5.19
CA PRO A 21 16.58 -6.88 4.04
C PRO A 21 16.02 -8.31 4.21
N GLN A 22 15.79 -8.74 5.44
CA GLN A 22 15.25 -10.05 5.81
C GLN A 22 13.81 -10.27 5.34
N TYR A 23 13.08 -9.22 4.94
CA TYR A 23 11.71 -9.34 4.41
C TYR A 23 11.59 -10.33 3.23
N ILE A 24 12.69 -10.56 2.49
CA ILE A 24 12.75 -11.47 1.34
C ILE A 24 12.87 -12.95 1.74
N GLN A 25 13.03 -13.27 3.03
CA GLN A 25 13.17 -14.66 3.49
C GLN A 25 11.84 -15.43 3.44
N ALA A 26 10.71 -14.73 3.47
CA ALA A 26 9.40 -15.33 3.24
C ALA A 26 8.99 -15.19 1.76
N ASP A 27 8.31 -16.19 1.22
CA ASP A 27 7.77 -16.15 -0.13
C ASP A 27 6.68 -15.08 -0.30
N VAL A 28 5.91 -14.86 0.77
CA VAL A 28 4.83 -13.87 0.83
C VAL A 28 5.04 -12.99 2.05
N PHE A 29 5.06 -11.67 1.82
CA PHE A 29 5.17 -10.67 2.86
C PHE A 29 3.79 -10.31 3.40
N ASP A 30 3.58 -10.60 4.69
CA ASP A 30 2.33 -10.37 5.40
C ASP A 30 2.35 -9.01 6.13
N LEU A 31 1.38 -8.15 5.83
CA LEU A 31 1.32 -6.78 6.37
C LEU A 31 1.17 -6.74 7.89
N GLU A 32 0.56 -7.74 8.50
CA GLU A 32 0.16 -7.71 9.90
C GLU A 32 1.25 -8.25 10.81
N THR A 33 2.08 -9.16 10.29
CA THR A 33 3.04 -9.95 11.08
C THR A 33 4.50 -9.68 10.74
N MET A 34 4.82 -9.19 9.54
CA MET A 34 6.21 -9.03 9.09
C MET A 34 6.74 -7.60 9.14
N MET A 35 5.87 -6.62 9.39
CA MET A 35 6.27 -5.25 9.68
C MET A 35 6.51 -5.07 11.19
N PRO A 36 7.37 -4.13 11.63
CA PRO A 36 7.53 -3.78 13.05
C PRO A 36 6.23 -3.31 13.73
N MET A 37 5.21 -2.97 12.94
CA MET A 37 3.87 -2.63 13.38
C MET A 37 2.86 -3.23 12.40
N ASN A 38 1.63 -3.50 12.84
CA ASN A 38 0.59 -4.03 11.96
C ASN A 38 0.26 -3.02 10.84
N GLY A 39 0.65 -3.35 9.60
CA GLY A 39 0.54 -2.50 8.42
C GLY A 39 -0.91 -2.24 8.00
N THR A 40 -1.82 -3.19 8.23
CA THR A 40 -3.27 -3.03 8.03
C THR A 40 -3.84 -2.01 9.01
N HIS A 41 -3.47 -2.12 10.29
CA HIS A 41 -3.89 -1.19 11.32
C HIS A 41 -3.37 0.23 11.05
N LEU A 42 -2.10 0.36 10.65
CA LEU A 42 -1.51 1.65 10.27
C LEU A 42 -2.29 2.30 9.11
N PHE A 43 -2.59 1.53 8.06
CA PHE A 43 -3.39 2.03 6.93
C PHE A 43 -4.76 2.53 7.38
N ASN A 44 -5.46 1.76 8.22
CA ASN A 44 -6.77 2.14 8.74
C ASN A 44 -6.73 3.39 9.64
N LEU A 45 -5.65 3.59 10.38
CA LEU A 45 -5.45 4.82 11.15
C LEU A 45 -5.25 6.03 10.23
N VAL A 46 -4.44 5.90 9.18
CA VAL A 46 -4.25 7.00 8.20
C VAL A 46 -5.57 7.31 7.49
N LYS A 47 -6.29 6.28 7.03
CA LYS A 47 -7.56 6.40 6.32
C LYS A 47 -8.64 7.10 7.14
N SER A 48 -8.73 6.78 8.43
CA SER A 48 -9.77 7.32 9.32
C SER A 48 -9.44 8.68 9.92
N ASN A 49 -8.15 8.99 10.16
CA ASN A 49 -7.75 10.22 10.84
C ASN A 49 -7.25 11.33 9.90
N ILE A 50 -6.79 10.99 8.69
CA ILE A 50 -6.11 11.97 7.80
C ILE A 50 -6.83 12.08 6.45
N THR A 51 -6.82 11.02 5.64
CA THR A 51 -7.36 11.04 4.26
C THR A 51 -7.53 9.64 3.70
N SER A 52 -8.48 9.46 2.77
CA SER A 52 -8.65 8.21 2.01
C SER A 52 -7.75 8.11 0.78
N ASN A 53 -7.05 9.21 0.42
CA ASN A 53 -6.12 9.26 -0.71
C ASN A 53 -4.74 8.83 -0.22
N ILE A 54 -4.42 7.55 -0.40
CA ILE A 54 -3.24 6.92 0.19
C ILE A 54 -2.40 6.30 -0.92
N ILE A 55 -1.09 6.48 -0.82
CA ILE A 55 -0.08 5.79 -1.64
C ILE A 55 0.73 4.91 -0.69
N TYR A 56 0.79 3.61 -0.93
CA TYR A 56 1.47 2.66 -0.06
C TYR A 56 2.62 1.98 -0.78
N PHE A 57 3.84 2.27 -0.36
CA PHE A 57 5.06 1.64 -0.85
C PHE A 57 5.34 0.32 -0.12
N LEU A 58 5.46 -0.77 -0.89
CA LEU A 58 5.37 -2.13 -0.41
C LEU A 58 6.51 -3.03 -0.94
N PRO A 59 6.89 -4.08 -0.18
CA PRO A 59 7.83 -5.09 -0.64
C PRO A 59 7.37 -5.79 -1.93
N ARG A 60 8.34 -6.22 -2.76
CA ARG A 60 8.08 -6.98 -4.00
C ARG A 60 7.34 -8.31 -3.83
N ASN A 61 7.30 -8.86 -2.63
CA ASN A 61 6.65 -10.13 -2.29
C ASN A 61 5.39 -9.91 -1.43
N VAL A 62 4.84 -8.69 -1.38
CA VAL A 62 3.63 -8.39 -0.59
C VAL A 62 2.44 -9.28 -0.95
N ASN A 63 1.63 -9.65 0.04
CA ASN A 63 0.37 -10.33 -0.18
C ASN A 63 -0.62 -9.39 -0.88
N HIS A 64 -0.84 -9.60 -2.18
CA HIS A 64 -1.74 -8.76 -2.98
C HIS A 64 -3.19 -8.79 -2.49
N GLU A 65 -3.63 -9.90 -1.89
CA GLU A 65 -5.00 -10.01 -1.37
C GLU A 65 -5.19 -9.10 -0.15
N GLN A 66 -4.19 -9.01 0.73
CA GLN A 66 -4.22 -8.04 1.84
C GLN A 66 -4.35 -6.61 1.30
N ILE A 67 -3.61 -6.25 0.23
CA ILE A 67 -3.69 -4.91 -0.37
C ILE A 67 -5.07 -4.65 -0.98
N ARG A 68 -5.62 -5.62 -1.71
CA ARG A 68 -6.97 -5.53 -2.29
C ARG A 68 -8.02 -5.28 -1.20
N LEU A 69 -7.91 -5.97 -0.07
CA LEU A 69 -8.84 -5.82 1.05
C LEU A 69 -8.77 -4.43 1.71
N LEU A 70 -7.62 -3.74 1.68
CA LEU A 70 -7.48 -2.37 2.20
C LEU A 70 -8.36 -1.34 1.46
N ALA A 71 -8.64 -1.56 0.17
CA ALA A 71 -9.52 -0.68 -0.60
C ALA A 71 -10.93 -0.61 0.02
N GLY A 72 -11.40 -1.76 0.52
CA GLY A 72 -12.72 -1.94 1.10
C GLY A 72 -13.78 -2.38 0.09
N PRO A 73 -15.01 -2.71 0.57
CA PRO A 73 -16.06 -3.27 -0.27
C PRO A 73 -16.46 -2.35 -1.43
N GLY A 74 -16.52 -2.89 -2.64
CA GLY A 74 -16.93 -2.15 -3.84
C GLY A 74 -15.94 -1.07 -4.29
N LYS A 75 -14.73 -1.04 -3.72
CA LYS A 75 -13.64 -0.15 -4.11
C LYS A 75 -12.50 -0.94 -4.73
N VAL A 76 -11.72 -0.25 -5.56
CA VAL A 76 -10.53 -0.77 -6.21
C VAL A 76 -9.28 -0.07 -5.66
N CYS A 77 -8.14 -0.71 -5.82
CA CYS A 77 -6.82 -0.10 -5.65
C CYS A 77 -6.00 -0.38 -6.91
N GLU A 78 -5.13 0.55 -7.27
CA GLU A 78 -4.16 0.34 -8.34
C GLU A 78 -2.85 -0.21 -7.76
N MET A 79 -2.21 -1.14 -8.47
CA MET A 79 -0.95 -1.76 -8.08
C MET A 79 0.10 -1.54 -9.16
N GLU A 80 1.02 -0.60 -8.94
CA GLU A 80 2.14 -0.33 -9.82
C GLU A 80 3.37 -1.15 -9.40
N LYS A 81 4.08 -1.72 -10.38
CA LYS A 81 5.33 -2.45 -10.19
C LYS A 81 6.53 -1.56 -10.48
N THR A 82 7.43 -1.42 -9.51
CA THR A 82 8.75 -0.86 -9.78
C THR A 82 9.71 -1.95 -10.27
N LEU A 83 10.26 -1.76 -11.47
CA LEU A 83 11.23 -2.67 -12.10
C LEU A 83 12.62 -2.04 -12.11
N LEU A 84 13.65 -2.83 -11.81
CA LEU A 84 15.04 -2.46 -12.06
C LEU A 84 15.73 -3.63 -12.75
N ASN A 85 16.29 -3.38 -13.95
CA ASN A 85 16.91 -4.40 -14.80
C ASN A 85 16.00 -5.62 -15.03
N GLY A 86 14.72 -5.35 -15.34
CA GLY A 86 13.69 -6.38 -15.58
C GLY A 86 13.25 -7.15 -14.33
N ARG A 87 13.74 -6.80 -13.13
CA ARG A 87 13.37 -7.47 -11.87
C ARG A 87 12.51 -6.57 -11.01
N VAL A 88 11.41 -7.12 -10.47
CA VAL A 88 10.54 -6.39 -9.53
C VAL A 88 11.31 -6.08 -8.25
N LYS A 89 11.24 -4.81 -7.83
CA LYS A 89 11.88 -4.30 -6.60
C LYS A 89 10.87 -3.97 -5.51
N SER A 90 9.69 -3.50 -5.90
CA SER A 90 8.64 -3.07 -4.98
C SER A 90 7.32 -2.97 -5.73
N TYR A 91 6.26 -2.82 -4.95
CA TYR A 91 4.96 -2.36 -5.42
C TYR A 91 4.65 -0.99 -4.82
N THR A 92 3.92 -0.17 -5.57
CA THR A 92 3.26 1.03 -5.06
C THR A 92 1.77 0.84 -5.27
N ALA A 93 1.02 0.85 -4.16
CA ALA A 93 -0.44 0.74 -4.20
C ALA A 93 -1.09 2.11 -4.06
N TYR A 94 -2.02 2.45 -4.94
CA TYR A 94 -2.75 3.72 -4.93
C TYR A 94 -4.21 3.49 -4.53
N PHE A 95 -4.72 4.36 -3.67
CA PHE A 95 -6.08 4.31 -3.12
C PHE A 95 -6.77 5.67 -3.21
N GLY A 96 -8.10 5.65 -3.21
CA GLY A 96 -8.92 6.86 -3.29
C GLY A 96 -8.84 7.49 -4.69
N ASP A 97 -8.68 8.81 -4.74
CA ASP A 97 -8.63 9.57 -6.00
C ASP A 97 -7.31 9.36 -6.78
N PHE A 98 -6.35 8.64 -6.20
CA PHE A 98 -5.10 8.28 -6.87
C PHE A 98 -5.20 7.04 -7.76
N VAL A 99 -6.35 6.33 -7.77
CA VAL A 99 -6.54 5.20 -8.67
C VAL A 99 -6.77 5.71 -10.09
N ASN A 100 -5.95 5.25 -11.04
CA ASN A 100 -6.13 5.53 -12.45
C ASN A 100 -7.33 4.74 -12.99
N ASN A 101 -8.38 5.45 -13.40
CA ASN A 101 -9.59 4.87 -13.97
C ASN A 101 -9.51 4.64 -15.49
N GLU A 102 -8.38 4.96 -16.13
CA GLU A 102 -8.24 4.88 -17.60
C GLU A 102 -7.88 3.47 -18.12
N ALA A 103 -7.80 2.46 -17.24
CA ALA A 103 -7.43 1.09 -17.61
C ALA A 103 -8.50 0.32 -18.43
N ASP A 104 -9.68 0.88 -18.68
CA ASP A 104 -10.72 0.28 -19.54
C ASP A 104 -10.53 0.60 -21.05
N GLY A 105 -9.43 1.23 -21.44
CA GLY A 105 -9.30 1.86 -22.77
C GLY A 105 -8.30 1.31 -23.79
N GLN A 106 -7.36 0.41 -23.44
CA GLN A 106 -6.34 -0.03 -24.42
C GLN A 106 -5.93 -1.50 -24.21
N SER A 107 -6.71 -2.40 -24.82
CA SER A 107 -6.18 -3.63 -25.40
C SER A 107 -5.79 -3.31 -26.86
N GLU A 108 -4.49 -3.18 -27.12
CA GLU A 108 -3.92 -3.33 -28.47
C GLU A 108 -3.13 -4.65 -28.54
#